data_AF-A0A069RIZ0-F1
#
_entry.id   AF-A0A069RIZ0-F1
#
_cell.length_a   1.000
_cell.length_b   1.000
_cell.length_c   1.000
_cell.angle_alpha   90.00
_cell.angle_beta   90.00
_cell.angle_gamma   90.00
#
_symmetry.space_group_name_H-M   'P 1'
#
loop_
_entity.id
_entity.type
_entity.pdbx_description
1 polymer ?
#
loop_
_entity_poly.entity_id
_entity_poly.type
_entity_poly.pdbx_seq_one_letter_code
_entity_poly.pdbx_strand_id
1 'polypeptide(L)'
;MNFYTSEFLGPRFVIFHYFIKWYIDRFGIVSYIVALLGGIMAFFTYVIMLNLHKGEKDVAMMITLLAVIVMGGLMGLGIDISNGHAPIV
;
A
#
# COMPACT_ATOMS: atom_id res chain seq x y z
N MET A 1 -23.10 -25.26 10.69
CA MET A 1 -21.69 -25.13 11.11
C MET A 1 -20.85 -25.73 9.99
N ASN A 2 -20.44 -24.92 9.02
CA ASN A 2 -19.65 -25.37 7.88
C ASN A 2 -18.19 -24.96 8.10
N PHE A 3 -17.36 -25.96 8.37
CA PHE A 3 -15.92 -25.86 8.45
C PHE A 3 -15.36 -25.85 7.02
N TYR A 4 -15.25 -24.67 6.43
CA TYR A 4 -14.37 -24.47 5.28
C TYR A 4 -13.01 -24.02 5.81
N THR A 5 -12.11 -24.97 5.93
CA THR A 5 -10.67 -24.78 6.11
C THR A 5 -10.10 -24.17 4.83
N SER A 6 -10.06 -22.84 4.73
CA SER A 6 -9.13 -22.13 3.85
C SER A 6 -8.04 -21.49 4.72
N GLU A 7 -7.06 -22.30 5.11
CA GLU A 7 -5.86 -21.79 5.79
C GLU A 7 -5.03 -20.96 4.81
N PHE A 8 -5.38 -19.68 4.69
CA PHE A 8 -4.50 -18.68 4.08
C PHE A 8 -3.31 -18.44 5.01
N LEU A 9 -2.12 -18.86 4.57
CA LEU A 9 -0.83 -18.65 5.24
C LEU A 9 -0.35 -17.18 5.23
N GLY A 10 -1.16 -16.25 4.71
CA GLY A 10 -0.85 -14.83 4.67
C GLY A 10 -1.18 -14.13 6.00
N PRO A 11 -0.39 -13.15 6.45
CA PRO A 11 -0.76 -12.33 7.60
C PRO A 11 -2.14 -11.71 7.33
N ARG A 12 -3.08 -11.90 8.25
CA ARG A 12 -4.41 -11.29 8.16
C ARG A 12 -4.27 -9.78 8.38
N PHE A 13 -3.94 -9.03 7.33
CA PHE A 13 -3.91 -7.56 7.31
C PHE A 13 -5.32 -6.94 7.35
N VAL A 14 -6.26 -7.62 7.98
CA VAL A 14 -7.68 -7.27 8.09
C VAL A 14 -7.86 -5.88 8.69
N ILE A 15 -7.02 -5.51 9.66
CA ILE A 15 -7.03 -4.18 10.28
C ILE A 15 -6.68 -3.09 9.27
N PHE A 16 -5.67 -3.29 8.42
CA PHE A 16 -5.28 -2.32 7.40
C PHE A 16 -6.37 -2.16 6.34
N HIS A 17 -7.00 -3.25 5.92
CA HIS A 17 -8.13 -3.19 5.00
C HIS A 17 -9.29 -2.37 5.59
N TYR A 18 -9.69 -2.66 6.83
CA TYR A 18 -10.77 -1.90 7.49
C TYR A 18 -10.41 -0.44 7.73
N PHE A 19 -9.15 -0.14 8.08
CA PHE A 19 -8.70 1.24 8.24
C PHE A 19 -8.73 2.01 6.92
N ILE A 20 -8.23 1.42 5.83
CA ILE A 20 -8.23 2.05 4.50
C ILE A 20 -9.67 2.24 4.03
N LYS A 21 -10.52 1.23 4.21
CA LYS A 21 -11.96 1.33 3.92
C LYS A 21 -12.61 2.47 4.70
N TRP A 22 -12.44 2.50 6.02
CA TRP A 22 -12.96 3.57 6.87
C TRP A 22 -12.47 4.96 6.42
N TYR A 23 -11.19 5.08 6.07
CA TYR A 23 -10.61 6.33 5.62
C TYR A 23 -11.21 6.78 4.27
N ILE A 24 -11.30 5.87 3.29
CA ILE A 24 -11.90 6.14 1.98
C ILE A 24 -13.38 6.51 2.13
N ASP A 25 -14.13 5.78 2.95
CA ASP A 25 -15.54 6.05 3.21
C ASP A 25 -15.75 7.44 3.87
N ARG A 26 -14.79 7.89 4.69
CA ARG A 26 -14.90 9.16 5.43
C ARG A 26 -14.38 10.38 4.66
N PHE A 27 -13.30 10.23 3.91
CA PHE A 27 -12.56 11.34 3.29
C PHE A 27 -12.48 11.24 1.75
N GLY A 28 -12.89 10.12 1.17
CA GLY A 28 -12.86 9.86 -0.27
C GLY A 28 -11.52 9.30 -0.77
N ILE A 29 -11.59 8.64 -1.93
CA ILE A 29 -10.44 7.98 -2.58
C ILE A 29 -9.34 8.97 -2.99
N VAL A 30 -9.71 10.20 -3.39
CA VAL A 30 -8.73 11.24 -3.75
C VAL A 30 -7.91 11.65 -2.53
N SER A 31 -8.54 11.81 -1.36
CA SER A 31 -7.83 12.11 -0.12
C SER A 31 -6.88 10.97 0.26
N TYR A 32 -7.31 9.72 0.06
CA TYR A 32 -6.45 8.55 0.28
C TYR A 32 -5.20 8.58 -0.62
N ILE A 33 -5.38 8.88 -1.91
CA ILE A 33 -4.27 8.98 -2.86
C ILE A 33 -3.30 10.12 -2.48
N VAL A 34 -3.82 11.28 -2.13
CA VAL A 34 -2.94 12.43 -1.84
C VAL A 34 -2.24 12.27 -0.48
N ALA A 35 -2.97 11.92 0.57
CA ALA A 35 -2.43 11.91 1.93
C ALA A 35 -1.59 10.67 2.21
N LEU A 36 -2.12 9.48 1.91
CA LEU A 36 -1.47 8.21 2.25
C LEU A 36 -0.44 7.81 1.19
N LEU A 37 -0.87 7.67 -0.07
CA LEU A 37 0.05 7.31 -1.16
C LEU A 37 1.08 8.43 -1.39
N GLY A 38 0.67 9.70 -1.38
CA GLY A 38 1.59 10.83 -1.52
C GLY A 38 2.63 10.91 -0.39
N GLY A 39 2.23 10.67 0.86
CA GLY A 39 3.15 10.66 2.01
C GLY A 39 4.19 9.55 1.91
N ILE A 40 3.77 8.34 1.54
CA ILE A 40 4.66 7.19 1.33
C ILE A 40 5.62 7.45 0.17
N MET A 41 5.12 8.01 -0.94
CA MET A 41 5.95 8.36 -2.10
C MET A 41 7.00 9.42 -1.77
N ALA A 42 6.64 10.44 -0.98
CA ALA A 42 7.57 11.47 -0.53
C ALA A 42 8.68 10.87 0.34
N PHE A 43 8.34 9.94 1.24
CA PHE A 43 9.32 9.22 2.05
C PHE A 43 10.29 8.41 1.17
N PHE A 44 9.78 7.60 0.24
CA PHE A 44 10.63 6.84 -0.69
C PHE A 44 11.55 7.76 -1.50
N THR A 45 11.00 8.85 -2.03
CA THR A 45 11.76 9.83 -2.82
C THR A 45 12.90 10.43 -1.99
N TYR A 46 12.64 10.81 -0.75
CA TYR A 46 13.66 11.32 0.16
C TYR A 46 14.79 10.31 0.37
N VAL A 47 14.45 9.06 0.66
CA VAL A 47 15.46 8.01 0.90
C VAL A 47 16.24 7.71 -0.38
N ILE A 48 15.61 7.67 -1.54
CA ILE A 48 16.29 7.48 -2.84
C ILE A 48 17.28 8.63 -3.07
N MET A 49 16.86 9.88 -2.90
CA MET A 49 17.74 11.05 -3.07
C MET A 49 18.93 11.00 -2.11
N LEU A 50 18.72 10.62 -0.86
CA LEU A 50 19.78 10.49 0.13
C LEU A 50 20.84 9.46 -0.31
N ASN A 51 20.43 8.30 -0.82
CA ASN A 51 21.36 7.24 -1.26
C ASN A 51 22.06 7.60 -2.58
N LEU A 52 21.36 8.30 -3.49
CA LEU A 52 21.99 8.84 -4.70
C LEU A 52 23.09 9.85 -4.37
N HIS A 53 22.86 10.74 -3.39
CA HIS A 53 23.88 11.69 -2.92
C HIS A 53 25.09 11.00 -2.27
N LYS A 54 24.89 9.84 -1.64
CA LYS A 54 25.98 9.02 -1.08
C LYS A 54 26.72 8.19 -2.12
N GLY A 55 26.28 8.19 -3.38
CA GLY A 55 26.86 7.37 -4.45
C GLY A 55 26.43 5.90 -4.40
N GLU A 56 25.51 5.53 -3.51
CA GLU A 56 25.02 4.17 -3.32
C GLU A 56 23.88 3.84 -4.32
N LYS A 57 24.24 3.78 -5.61
CA LYS A 57 23.27 3.61 -6.71
C LYS A 57 22.51 2.30 -6.64
N ASP A 58 23.16 1.21 -6.24
CA ASP A 58 22.53 -0.12 -6.14
C ASP A 58 21.43 -0.13 -5.06
N VAL A 59 21.69 0.52 -3.92
CA VAL A 59 20.73 0.69 -2.84
C VAL A 59 19.55 1.55 -3.30
N ALA A 60 19.82 2.68 -3.97
CA ALA A 60 18.78 3.55 -4.52
C ALA A 60 17.88 2.80 -5.54
N MET A 61 18.46 1.94 -6.38
CA MET A 61 17.72 1.11 -7.33
C MET A 61 16.82 0.09 -6.62
N MET A 62 17.33 -0.58 -5.58
CA MET A 62 16.54 -1.53 -4.78
C MET A 62 15.35 -0.83 -4.09
N ILE A 63 15.57 0.36 -3.54
CA ILE A 63 14.50 1.15 -2.90
C ILE A 63 13.47 1.62 -3.93
N THR A 64 13.90 1.96 -5.15
CA THR A 64 12.98 2.32 -6.24
C THR A 64 12.07 1.15 -6.62
N LEU A 65 12.61 -0.07 -6.73
CA LEU A 65 11.82 -1.27 -6.99
C LEU A 65 10.81 -1.54 -5.86
N LEU A 66 11.25 -1.41 -4.61
CA LEU A 66 10.38 -1.54 -3.45
C LEU A 66 9.25 -0.50 -3.47
N ALA A 67 9.57 0.76 -3.80
CA ALA A 67 8.59 1.83 -3.89
C ALA A 67 7.51 1.52 -4.93
N VAL A 68 7.88 1.01 -6.11
CA VAL A 68 6.91 0.61 -7.15
C VAL A 68 5.98 -0.50 -6.66
N ILE A 69 6.52 -1.53 -6.01
CA ILE A 69 5.72 -2.65 -5.49
C ILE A 69 4.73 -2.16 -4.43
N VAL A 70 5.21 -1.36 -3.47
CA VAL A 70 4.38 -0.85 -2.36
C VAL A 70 3.32 0.12 -2.88
N MET A 71 3.69 1.06 -3.74
CA MET A 71 2.76 2.05 -4.30
C MET A 71 1.71 1.38 -5.20
N GLY A 72 2.12 0.44 -6.06
CA GLY A 72 1.20 -0.32 -6.89
C GLY A 72 0.22 -1.16 -6.08
N GLY A 73 0.71 -1.86 -5.04
CA GLY A 73 -0.12 -2.67 -4.15
C GLY A 73 -1.14 -1.84 -3.36
N LEU A 74 -0.71 -0.72 -2.78
CA LEU A 74 -1.60 0.18 -2.02
C LEU A 74 -2.61 0.88 -2.94
N MET A 75 -2.18 1.32 -4.13
CA MET A 75 -3.09 1.93 -5.10
C MET A 75 -4.16 0.95 -5.58
N GLY A 76 -3.77 -0.27 -5.96
CA GLY A 76 -4.72 -1.32 -6.34
C GLY A 76 -5.71 -1.65 -5.22
N LEU A 77 -5.19 -1.84 -4.00
CA LEU A 77 -6.02 -2.10 -2.82
C LEU A 77 -7.01 -0.96 -2.52
N GLY A 78 -6.58 0.29 -2.63
CA GLY A 78 -7.47 1.45 -2.45
C GLY A 78 -8.59 1.49 -3.49
N ILE A 79 -8.29 1.17 -4.76
CA ILE A 79 -9.26 1.12 -5.85
C ILE A 79 -10.26 -0.01 -5.65
N ASP A 80 -9.78 -1.22 -5.31
CA ASP A 80 -10.63 -2.39 -5.06
C ASP A 80 -11.63 -2.11 -3.93
N ILE A 81 -11.13 -1.55 -2.82
CA ILE A 81 -11.97 -1.16 -1.67
C ILE A 81 -12.99 -0.09 -2.08
N SER A 82 -12.56 0.93 -2.82
CA SER A 82 -13.44 2.02 -3.28
C SER A 82 -14.54 1.52 -4.22
N ASN A 83 -14.29 0.47 -5.00
CA ASN A 83 -15.26 -0.13 -5.92
C ASN A 83 -16.12 -1.21 -5.25
N GLY A 84 -16.11 -1.31 -3.92
CA GLY A 84 -16.92 -2.27 -3.18
C GLY A 84 -16.51 -3.74 -3.38
N HIS A 85 -15.31 -4.00 -3.91
CA HIS A 85 -14.81 -5.36 -3.99
C HIS A 85 -14.45 -5.80 -2.57
N ALA A 86 -15.18 -6.81 -2.08
CA ALA A 86 -14.88 -7.44 -0.80
C ALA A 86 -13.49 -8.08 -0.86
N PRO A 87 -12.74 -8.11 0.25
CA PRO A 87 -11.51 -8.90 0.29
C PRO A 87 -11.88 -10.33 -0.10
N ILE A 88 -11.12 -10.92 -1.03
CA ILE A 88 -11.30 -12.33 -1.40
C ILE A 88 -11.11 -13.13 -0.10
N VAL A 89 -12.20 -13.66 0.44
CA VAL A 89 -12.26 -14.42 1.70
C VAL A 89 -11.87 -15.86 1.45
#